data_AF-J0CYG0-F1
#
_entry.id   AF-J0CYG0-F1
#
_cell.length_a   1.000
_cell.length_b   1.000
_cell.length_c   1.000
_cell.angle_alpha   90.00
_cell.angle_beta   90.00
_cell.angle_gamma   90.00
#
_symmetry.space_group_name_H-M   'P 1'
#
loop_
_entity.id
_entity.type
_entity.pdbx_description
1 polymer ?
#
loop_
_entity_poly.entity_id
_entity_poly.type
_entity_poly.pdbx_seq_one_letter_code
_entity_poly.pdbx_strand_id
1 'polypeptide(L)'
;MVHERLRAARAPEISDEERHMPERVQRVLDAVRIGNDLAPEERERVRDLVREYADIFTLSLDEVRLVDFVEHKIGVPPGTVGPRTAHQKPLTEPQRAWLYDALDEMEKCDIVRRI
;
A
#
# COMPACT_ATOMS: atom_id res chain seq x y z
N MET A 1 -1.90 -27.49 -0.74
CA MET A 1 -2.17 -27.43 -2.21
C MET A 1 -2.88 -26.14 -2.66
N VAL A 2 -2.77 -25.02 -1.93
CA VAL A 2 -3.34 -23.72 -2.39
C VAL A 2 -2.26 -22.71 -2.76
N HIS A 3 -1.01 -22.92 -2.32
CA HIS A 3 0.11 -22.01 -2.59
C HIS A 3 0.69 -22.08 -4.00
N GLU A 4 0.33 -23.08 -4.81
CA GLU A 4 1.05 -23.36 -6.06
C GLU A 4 0.36 -22.83 -7.32
N ARG A 5 -0.87 -22.29 -7.23
CA ARG A 5 -1.68 -22.00 -8.43
C ARG A 5 -1.78 -20.55 -8.89
N LEU A 6 -1.18 -19.56 -8.24
CA LEU A 6 -1.41 -18.16 -8.61
C LEU A 6 -0.14 -17.30 -8.59
N ARG A 7 0.97 -17.78 -9.17
CA ARG A 7 2.02 -16.88 -9.71
C ARG A 7 1.61 -16.34 -11.09
N ALA A 8 0.35 -15.91 -11.24
CA ALA A 8 -0.08 -15.27 -12.48
C ALA A 8 0.51 -13.86 -12.52
N ALA A 9 1.55 -13.68 -13.34
CA ALA A 9 2.11 -12.42 -13.83
C ALA A 9 2.03 -11.22 -12.86
N ARG A 10 2.61 -11.35 -11.66
CA ARG A 10 2.90 -10.18 -10.84
C ARG A 10 3.94 -9.33 -11.58
N ALA A 11 3.79 -8.01 -11.53
CA ALA A 11 4.84 -7.10 -11.99
C ALA A 11 6.18 -7.53 -11.35
N PRO A 12 7.29 -7.47 -12.09
CA PRO A 12 8.59 -7.84 -11.55
C PRO A 12 8.83 -7.05 -10.26
N GLU A 13 9.27 -7.76 -9.22
CA GLU A 13 9.60 -7.10 -7.96
C GLU A 13 10.70 -6.09 -8.24
N ILE A 14 10.44 -4.83 -7.89
CA ILE A 14 11.47 -3.79 -7.90
C ILE A 14 12.55 -4.24 -6.91
N SER A 15 13.77 -4.39 -7.44
CA SER A 15 14.95 -4.75 -6.67
C SER A 15 15.31 -3.67 -5.66
N ASP A 16 16.06 -4.04 -4.63
CA ASP A 16 16.49 -3.08 -3.61
C ASP A 16 17.42 -2.01 -4.23
N GLU A 17 18.19 -2.36 -5.25
CA GLU A 17 19.02 -1.43 -6.02
C GLU A 17 18.17 -0.38 -6.75
N GLU A 18 17.09 -0.80 -7.42
CA GLU A 18 16.14 0.10 -8.06
C GLU A 18 15.43 1.02 -7.05
N ARG A 19 15.18 0.53 -5.82
CA ARG A 19 14.59 1.32 -4.74
C ARG A 19 15.47 2.49 -4.30
N HIS A 20 16.79 2.35 -4.41
CA HIS A 20 17.77 3.38 -4.07
C HIS A 20 18.27 4.19 -5.28
N MET A 21 17.70 4.00 -6.48
CA MET A 21 18.04 4.83 -7.63
C MET A 21 17.76 6.31 -7.33
N PRO A 22 18.71 7.24 -7.58
CA PRO A 22 18.57 8.65 -7.22
C PRO A 22 17.28 9.30 -7.73
N GLU A 23 16.87 8.97 -8.95
CA GLU A 23 15.62 9.48 -9.55
C GLU A 23 14.38 9.01 -8.79
N ARG A 24 14.37 7.76 -8.32
CA ARG A 24 13.27 7.21 -7.53
C ARG A 24 13.24 7.82 -6.14
N VAL A 25 14.39 7.92 -5.47
CA VAL A 25 14.50 8.57 -4.15
C VAL A 25 13.98 10.01 -4.23
N GLN A 26 14.29 10.73 -5.31
CA GLN A 26 13.77 12.07 -5.52
C GLN A 26 12.24 12.08 -5.68
N ARG A 27 11.65 11.11 -6.42
CA ARG A 27 10.19 10.97 -6.50
C ARG A 27 9.54 10.70 -5.15
N VAL A 28 10.17 9.90 -4.29
CA VAL A 28 9.71 9.68 -2.91
C VAL A 28 9.74 11.00 -2.13
N LEU A 29 10.86 11.74 -2.17
CA LEU A 29 10.97 13.04 -1.51
C LEU A 29 9.92 14.05 -1.98
N ASP A 30 9.63 14.07 -3.28
CA ASP A 30 8.63 14.97 -3.86
C ASP A 30 7.20 14.61 -3.44
N ALA A 31 6.93 13.33 -3.21
CA ALA A 31 5.65 12.83 -2.72
C ALA A 31 5.45 13.07 -1.21
N VAL A 32 6.55 13.13 -0.43
CA VAL A 32 6.48 13.39 1.02
C VAL A 32 6.26 14.86 1.30
N ARG A 33 5.11 15.17 1.91
CA ARG A 33 4.80 16.53 2.37
C ARG A 33 5.48 16.82 3.70
N ILE A 34 6.53 17.64 3.67
CA ILE A 34 7.20 18.15 4.87
C ILE A 34 6.60 19.51 5.27
N GLY A 35 6.18 19.64 6.53
CA GLY A 35 5.58 20.86 7.08
C GLY A 35 6.48 22.10 7.00
N ASN A 36 5.88 23.28 7.13
CA ASN A 36 6.58 24.58 7.10
C ASN A 36 6.99 25.10 8.48
N ASP A 37 6.73 24.31 9.51
CA ASP A 37 6.98 24.56 10.93
C ASP A 37 8.36 24.09 11.41
N LEU A 38 9.17 23.52 10.51
CA LEU A 38 10.54 23.07 10.79
C LEU A 38 11.57 24.14 10.43
N ALA A 39 12.58 24.30 11.30
CA ALA A 39 13.76 25.07 10.93
C ALA A 39 14.52 24.39 9.78
N PRO A 40 15.31 25.14 8.99
CA PRO A 40 15.98 24.60 7.80
C PRO A 40 16.79 23.32 8.06
N GLU A 41 17.49 23.27 9.20
CA GLU A 41 18.34 22.14 9.59
C GLU A 41 17.50 20.90 9.93
N GLU A 42 16.32 21.09 10.50
CA GLU A 42 15.41 19.99 10.85
C GLU A 42 14.73 19.45 9.61
N ARG A 43 14.33 20.35 8.70
CA ARG A 43 13.80 19.99 7.40
C ARG A 43 14.79 19.14 6.61
N GLU A 44 16.08 19.47 6.65
CA GLU A 44 17.10 18.66 5.99
C GLU A 44 17.27 17.29 6.67
N ARG A 45 17.27 17.22 8.01
CA ARG A 45 17.28 15.92 8.71
C ARG A 45 16.11 15.02 8.32
N VAL A 46 14.91 15.59 8.13
CA VAL A 46 13.75 14.82 7.64
C VAL A 46 13.98 14.34 6.21
N ARG A 47 14.51 15.18 5.32
CA ARG A 47 14.85 14.78 3.94
C ARG A 47 15.87 13.66 3.92
N ASP A 48 16.92 13.75 4.74
CA ASP A 48 17.94 12.71 4.85
C ASP A 48 17.37 11.39 5.35
N LEU A 49 16.48 11.43 6.35
CA LEU A 49 15.81 10.22 6.83
C LEU A 49 14.93 9.57 5.74
N VAL A 50 14.21 10.37 4.97
CA VAL A 50 13.40 9.87 3.84
C VAL A 50 14.30 9.27 2.75
N ARG A 51 15.48 9.85 2.49
CA ARG A 51 16.45 9.28 1.55
C ARG A 51 17.03 7.96 2.03
N GLU A 52 17.39 7.89 3.31
CA GLU A 52 17.96 6.70 3.95
C GLU A 52 17.00 5.51 3.85
N TYR A 53 15.71 5.75 4.09
CA TYR A 53 14.66 4.72 4.11
C TYR A 53 13.71 4.80 2.90
N ALA A 54 14.22 5.24 1.74
CA ALA A 54 13.41 5.41 0.52
C ALA A 54 12.78 4.10 0.01
N ASP A 55 13.40 2.96 0.35
CA ASP A 55 12.96 1.61 0.02
C ASP A 55 11.68 1.17 0.74
N ILE A 56 11.40 1.75 1.92
CA ILE A 56 10.18 1.52 2.71
C ILE A 56 8.95 2.12 1.99
N PHE A 57 9.14 3.19 1.21
CA PHE A 57 8.04 3.85 0.53
C PHE A 57 7.66 3.13 -0.77
N THR A 58 6.36 3.05 -0.99
CA THR A 58 5.76 2.61 -2.26
C THR A 58 5.20 3.82 -3.00
N LEU A 59 5.55 3.98 -4.27
CA LEU A 59 5.04 5.04 -5.15
C LEU A 59 3.75 4.62 -5.88
N SER A 60 3.40 3.34 -5.85
CA SER A 60 2.21 2.76 -6.46
C SER A 60 1.79 1.46 -5.75
N LEU A 61 0.55 1.01 -5.97
CA LEU A 61 -0.02 -0.16 -5.28
C LEU A 61 0.63 -1.49 -5.68
N ASP A 62 1.17 -1.59 -6.90
CA ASP A 62 1.88 -2.78 -7.40
C ASP A 62 3.23 -3.01 -6.70
N GLU A 63 3.79 -1.98 -6.08
CA GLU A 63 5.01 -2.08 -5.28
C GLU A 63 4.76 -2.63 -3.87
N VAL A 64 3.50 -2.72 -3.44
CA VAL A 64 3.12 -3.27 -2.13
C VAL A 64 3.50 -4.76 -2.10
N ARG A 65 4.29 -5.13 -1.08
CA ARG A 65 4.69 -6.52 -0.85
C ARG A 65 3.74 -7.15 0.18
N LEU A 66 3.01 -8.18 -0.24
CA LEU A 66 2.25 -9.01 0.69
C LEU A 66 3.22 -9.84 1.53
N VAL A 67 2.97 -9.91 2.84
CA VAL A 67 3.69 -10.80 3.75
C VAL A 67 3.10 -12.20 3.60
N ASP A 68 3.82 -13.12 2.97
CA ASP A 68 3.38 -14.49 2.69
C ASP A 68 3.80 -15.51 3.77
N PHE A 69 4.67 -15.12 4.69
CA PHE A 69 5.22 -15.99 5.73
C PHE A 69 4.52 -15.85 7.09
N VAL A 70 3.63 -14.87 7.28
CA VAL A 70 2.86 -14.67 8.52
C VAL A 70 1.43 -14.28 8.20
N GLU A 71 0.49 -14.96 8.84
CA GLU A 71 -0.93 -14.60 8.82
C GLU A 71 -1.32 -13.84 10.10
N HIS A 72 -1.94 -12.67 9.94
CA HIS A 72 -2.53 -11.96 11.07
C HIS A 72 -3.87 -12.59 11.46
N LYS A 73 -3.97 -13.12 12.68
CA LYS A 73 -5.22 -13.66 13.23
C LYS A 73 -5.93 -12.60 14.05
N ILE A 74 -7.09 -12.15 13.57
CA ILE A 74 -8.01 -11.35 14.38
C ILE A 74 -8.55 -12.27 15.49
N GLY A 75 -8.19 -12.00 16.74
CA GLY A 75 -8.49 -12.84 17.91
C GLY A 75 -9.97 -12.84 18.33
N VAL A 76 -10.87 -13.20 17.43
CA VAL A 76 -12.31 -13.27 17.67
C VAL A 76 -12.61 -14.50 18.54
N PRO A 77 -13.24 -14.36 19.72
CA PRO A 77 -13.59 -15.50 20.56
C PRO A 77 -14.51 -16.49 19.85
N PRO A 78 -14.35 -17.81 20.07
CA PRO A 78 -15.26 -18.82 19.54
C PRO A 78 -16.72 -18.52 19.89
N GLY A 79 -17.63 -18.67 18.92
CA GLY A 79 -19.06 -18.42 19.12
C GLY A 79 -19.49 -16.94 19.09
N THR A 80 -18.56 -16.02 18.82
CA THR A 80 -18.91 -14.61 18.61
C THR A 80 -19.83 -14.46 17.39
N VAL A 81 -21.00 -13.84 17.59
CA VAL A 81 -21.94 -13.52 16.52
C VAL A 81 -21.74 -12.06 16.12
N GLY A 82 -21.11 -11.84 14.97
CA GLY A 82 -20.95 -10.51 14.38
C GLY A 82 -22.09 -10.13 13.44
N PRO A 83 -22.23 -8.83 13.09
CA PRO A 83 -23.13 -8.41 12.03
C PRO A 83 -22.72 -9.09 10.72
N ARG A 84 -23.67 -9.77 10.07
CA ARG A 84 -23.45 -10.43 8.77
C ARG A 84 -23.71 -9.52 7.57
N THR A 85 -24.24 -8.34 7.82
CA THR A 85 -24.64 -7.38 6.79
C THR A 85 -24.10 -6.01 7.16
N ALA A 86 -23.42 -5.37 6.21
CA ALA A 86 -23.03 -3.98 6.33
C ALA A 86 -24.06 -3.10 5.61
N HIS A 87 -24.61 -2.10 6.29
CA HIS A 87 -25.39 -1.05 5.64
C HIS A 87 -24.43 -0.02 5.04
N GLN A 88 -23.96 -0.26 3.81
CA GLN A 88 -23.16 0.73 3.10
C GLN A 88 -23.96 1.99 2.83
N LYS A 89 -23.36 3.16 3.08
CA LYS A 89 -23.97 4.44 2.73
C LYS A 89 -24.12 4.54 1.20
N PRO A 90 -25.23 5.11 0.69
CA PRO A 90 -25.35 5.38 -0.73
C PRO A 90 -24.21 6.29 -1.20
N LEU A 91 -23.61 5.93 -2.34
CA LEU A 91 -22.57 6.72 -2.99
C LEU A 91 -23.18 7.54 -4.13
N THR A 92 -22.71 8.77 -4.30
CA THR A 92 -22.95 9.54 -5.53
C THR A 92 -22.23 8.87 -6.71
N GLU A 93 -22.65 9.17 -7.94
CA GLU A 93 -22.00 8.65 -9.16
C GLU A 93 -20.47 8.89 -9.18
N PRO A 94 -19.96 10.12 -8.92
CA PRO A 94 -18.52 10.35 -8.87
C PRO A 94 -17.79 9.53 -7.79
N GLN A 95 -18.39 9.37 -6.61
CA GLN A 95 -17.81 8.57 -5.53
C GLN A 95 -17.78 7.08 -5.89
N ARG A 96 -18.83 6.61 -6.56
CA ARG A 96 -18.96 5.25 -7.04
C ARG A 96 -17.86 4.93 -8.05
N ALA A 97 -17.72 5.77 -9.09
CA ALA A 97 -16.70 5.60 -10.11
C ALA A 97 -15.30 5.53 -9.50
N TRP A 98 -14.95 6.51 -8.67
CA TRP A 98 -13.65 6.54 -7.99
C TRP A 98 -13.40 5.28 -7.13
N LEU A 99 -14.40 4.84 -6.36
CA LEU A 99 -14.27 3.66 -5.50
C LEU A 99 -14.02 2.39 -6.32
N TYR A 100 -14.78 2.19 -7.40
CA TYR A 100 -14.61 0.99 -8.22
C TYR A 100 -13.28 0.99 -8.96
N ASP A 101 -12.82 2.14 -9.46
CA ASP A 101 -11.49 2.25 -10.08
C ASP A 101 -10.38 1.87 -9.09
N ALA A 102 -10.48 2.35 -7.84
CA ALA A 102 -9.53 2.01 -6.78
C ALA A 102 -9.60 0.52 -6.39
N LEU A 103 -10.80 -0.07 -6.32
CA LEU A 103 -10.97 -1.50 -6.03
C LEU A 103 -10.38 -2.37 -7.15
N ASP A 104 -10.59 -1.98 -8.41
CA ASP A 104 -10.02 -2.68 -9.56
C ASP A 104 -8.48 -2.61 -9.55
N GLU A 105 -7.90 -1.48 -9.15
CA GLU A 105 -6.44 -1.35 -8.97
C GLU A 105 -5.92 -2.24 -7.83
N MET A 106 -6.60 -2.25 -6.69
CA MET A 106 -6.24 -3.10 -5.55
C MET A 106 -6.40 -4.60 -5.87
N GLU A 107 -7.42 -4.99 -6.64
CA GLU A 107 -7.64 -6.37 -7.08
C GLU A 107 -6.54 -6.80 -8.06
N LYS A 108 -6.13 -5.93 -8.98
CA LYS A 108 -4.97 -6.18 -9.87
C LYS A 108 -3.65 -6.37 -9.11
N CYS A 109 -3.51 -5.72 -7.95
CA CYS A 109 -2.33 -5.81 -7.09
C CYS A 109 -2.44 -6.91 -6.00
N ASP A 110 -3.50 -7.73 -6.02
CA ASP A 110 -3.80 -8.79 -5.04
C ASP A 110 -3.93 -8.28 -3.57
N ILE A 111 -4.21 -6.98 -3.39
CA ILE A 111 -4.44 -6.38 -2.08
C ILE A 111 -5.83 -6.75 -1.56
N VAL A 112 -6.82 -6.83 -2.45
CA VAL A 112 -8.19 -7.24 -2.15
C VAL A 112 -8.62 -8.36 -3.09
N ARG A 113 -9.55 -9.20 -2.62
CA ARG A 113 -10.11 -10.30 -3.41
C ARG A 113 -11.61 -10.40 -3.19
N ARG A 114 -12.33 -10.82 -4.24
CA ARG A 114 -13.73 -11.22 -4.12
C ARG A 114 -13.81 -12.52 -3.31
N ILE A 115 -14.72 -12.53 -2.33
CA ILE A 115 -15.00 -13.67 -1.43
C ILE A 115 -16.30 -14.37 -1.81
#